data_AF-A0A1F8XNX3-F1
#
_entry.id   AF-A0A1F8XNX3-F1
#
_cell.length_a   1.000
_cell.length_b   1.000
_cell.length_c   1.000
_cell.angle_alpha   90.00
_cell.angle_beta   90.00
_cell.angle_gamma   90.00
#
_symmetry.space_group_name_H-M   'P 1'
#
loop_
_entity.id
_entity.type
_entity.pdbx_description
1 polymer ?
#
loop_
_entity_poly.entity_id
_entity_poly.type
_entity_poly.pdbx_seq_one_letter_code
_entity_poly.pdbx_strand_id
1 'polypeptide(L)'
;MRDSPVIFRFLHKGVVYGFDTEIQNIVSAPAKIVFLKYPKAIVESKTLTTERHSCNIPGMTMFGNEFVDLSVIDISPEGCRAVIMSVKEALYSLIQVNKIIEIKLQLPRTNESFALKGKIRNLSKDTDRITIGVQFDEMAGEARAKLTQFISALK
;
A
#
# COMPACT_ATOMS: atom_id res chain seq x y z
N MET A 1 -1.90 -18.63 31.99
CA MET A 1 -1.90 -17.60 30.92
C MET A 1 -1.92 -16.17 31.46
N ARG A 2 -2.32 -15.92 32.72
CA ARG A 2 -1.99 -14.65 33.38
C ARG A 2 -0.47 -14.48 33.46
N ASP A 3 0.00 -13.24 33.29
CA ASP A 3 1.41 -12.82 33.33
C ASP A 3 2.30 -13.41 32.22
N SER A 4 1.68 -13.87 31.12
CA SER A 4 2.45 -14.28 29.94
C SER A 4 2.95 -13.02 29.22
N PRO A 5 4.26 -12.88 28.99
CA PRO A 5 4.79 -11.78 28.18
C PRO A 5 4.35 -11.96 26.73
N VAL A 6 3.91 -10.87 26.11
CA VAL A 6 3.47 -10.82 24.72
C VAL A 6 3.98 -9.54 24.05
N ILE A 7 4.25 -9.64 22.75
CA ILE A 7 4.54 -8.47 21.92
C ILE A 7 3.25 -8.06 21.23
N PHE A 8 2.73 -6.88 21.57
CA PHE A 8 1.56 -6.32 20.89
C PHE A 8 2.01 -5.43 19.73
N ARG A 9 1.42 -5.61 18.55
CA ARG A 9 1.69 -4.78 17.37
C ARG A 9 0.38 -4.35 16.73
N PHE A 10 0.26 -3.06 16.43
CA PHE A 10 -0.89 -2.52 15.70
C PHE A 10 -0.46 -1.45 14.70
N LEU A 11 -1.29 -1.24 13.69
CA LEU A 11 -1.09 -0.24 12.65
C LEU A 11 -2.07 0.91 12.88
N HIS A 12 -1.55 2.12 13.00
CA HIS A 12 -2.38 3.33 13.05
C HIS A 12 -1.75 4.41 12.16
N LYS A 13 -2.54 4.94 11.20
CA LYS A 13 -2.10 5.97 10.24
C LYS A 13 -0.76 5.67 9.55
N GLY A 14 -0.51 4.41 9.18
CA GLY A 14 0.72 4.01 8.48
C GLY A 14 1.97 3.88 9.38
N VAL A 15 1.82 4.05 10.69
CA VAL A 15 2.86 3.81 11.68
C VAL A 15 2.55 2.50 12.39
N VAL A 16 3.52 1.59 12.44
CA VAL A 16 3.43 0.37 13.23
C VAL A 16 3.90 0.70 14.62
N TYR A 17 3.03 0.48 15.59
CA TYR A 17 3.31 0.61 17.00
C TYR A 17 3.53 -0.78 17.58
N GLY A 18 4.64 -0.96 18.29
CA GLY A 18 4.99 -2.22 18.94
C GLY A 18 5.39 -1.98 20.38
N PHE A 19 4.94 -2.84 21.30
CA PHE A 19 5.39 -2.79 22.69
C PHE A 19 5.29 -4.16 23.37
N ASP A 20 6.16 -4.37 24.34
CA ASP A 20 6.11 -5.51 25.25
C ASP A 20 5.04 -5.25 26.32
N THR A 21 4.16 -6.23 26.53
CA THR A 21 3.11 -6.19 27.56
C THR A 21 2.86 -7.59 28.13
N GLU A 22 2.01 -7.67 29.14
CA GLU A 22 1.59 -8.92 29.78
C GLU A 22 0.06 -9.01 29.81
N ILE A 23 -0.45 -10.24 29.70
CA ILE A 23 -1.89 -10.51 29.80
C ILE A 23 -2.32 -10.44 31.27
N GLN A 24 -3.08 -9.41 31.64
CA GLN A 24 -3.63 -9.25 32.99
C GLN A 24 -4.86 -10.13 33.20
N ASN A 25 -5.75 -10.20 32.22
CA ASN A 25 -6.99 -10.94 32.37
C ASN A 25 -7.57 -11.41 31.04
N ILE A 26 -8.38 -12.45 31.09
CA ILE A 26 -9.15 -12.95 29.95
C ILE A 26 -10.59 -13.11 30.43
N VAL A 27 -11.51 -12.38 29.83
CA VAL A 27 -12.94 -12.46 30.09
C VAL A 27 -13.58 -13.21 28.93
N SER A 28 -14.32 -14.29 29.19
CA SER A 28 -14.84 -15.19 28.15
C SER A 28 -16.30 -14.93 27.77
N ALA A 29 -17.03 -14.09 28.51
CA ALA A 29 -18.43 -13.77 28.26
C ALA A 29 -18.69 -12.27 28.51
N PRO A 30 -19.48 -11.58 27.67
CA PRO A 30 -20.23 -12.08 26.51
C PRO A 30 -19.39 -12.35 25.25
N ALA A 31 -18.13 -11.92 25.24
CA ALA A 31 -17.15 -12.22 24.19
C ALA A 31 -15.77 -12.44 24.81
N LYS A 32 -14.88 -13.14 24.11
CA LYS A 32 -13.48 -13.34 24.54
C LYS A 32 -12.71 -12.03 24.41
N ILE A 33 -12.46 -11.37 25.54
CA ILE A 33 -11.71 -10.12 25.64
C ILE A 33 -10.44 -10.38 26.44
N VAL A 34 -9.30 -9.93 25.91
CA VAL A 34 -8.00 -10.01 26.58
C VAL A 34 -7.61 -8.62 27.08
N PHE A 35 -7.39 -8.51 28.38
CA PHE A 35 -6.89 -7.28 29.02
C PHE A 35 -5.37 -7.33 29.08
N LEU A 36 -4.73 -6.36 28.46
CA LEU A 36 -3.29 -6.19 28.44
C LEU A 36 -2.89 -5.09 29.43
N LYS A 37 -1.73 -5.24 30.06
CA LYS A 37 -1.16 -4.16 30.85
C LYS A 37 -0.78 -2.99 29.95
N TYR A 38 -1.08 -1.77 30.39
CA TYR A 38 -0.65 -0.59 29.66
C TYR A 38 0.89 -0.52 29.63
N PRO A 39 1.53 -0.37 28.46
CA PRO A 39 2.98 -0.39 28.35
C PRO A 39 3.59 0.88 28.93
N LYS A 40 4.82 0.78 29.45
CA LYS A 40 5.60 1.95 29.91
C LYS A 40 6.22 2.75 28.75
N ALA A 41 6.49 2.07 27.63
CA ALA A 41 7.08 2.65 26.44
C ALA A 41 6.44 2.02 25.21
N ILE A 42 6.20 2.84 24.18
CA ILE A 42 5.66 2.41 22.89
C ILE A 42 6.75 2.66 21.85
N VAL A 43 7.14 1.62 21.10
CA VAL A 43 8.09 1.75 20.00
C VAL A 43 7.32 2.05 18.72
N GLU A 44 7.63 3.18 18.11
CA GLU A 44 7.08 3.57 16.81
C GLU A 44 8.06 3.18 15.70
N SER A 45 7.58 2.43 14.72
CA SER A 45 8.29 2.20 13.48
C SER A 45 7.45 2.75 12.34
N LYS A 46 7.93 3.83 11.73
CA LYS A 46 7.39 4.27 10.44
C LYS A 46 7.70 3.18 9.43
N THR A 47 6.67 2.48 8.96
CA THR A 47 6.83 1.40 7.97
C THR A 47 7.18 1.94 6.58
N LEU A 48 7.06 3.26 6.39
CA LEU A 48 7.32 3.92 5.12
C LEU A 48 8.53 4.85 5.25
N THR A 49 9.55 4.58 4.43
CA THR A 49 10.74 5.44 4.23
C THR A 49 10.37 6.80 3.65
N THR A 50 9.23 6.89 2.94
CA THR A 50 8.72 8.11 2.31
C THR A 50 7.23 8.31 2.57
N GLU A 51 6.82 9.56 2.80
CA GLU A 51 5.42 9.93 2.97
C GLU A 51 4.65 9.66 1.67
N ARG A 52 3.54 8.91 1.77
CA ARG A 52 2.64 8.63 0.63
C ARG A 52 1.54 9.67 0.60
N HIS A 53 1.35 10.28 -0.56
CA HIS A 53 0.30 11.26 -0.79
C HIS A 53 -0.95 10.56 -1.30
N SER A 54 -2.08 10.74 -0.61
CA SER A 54 -3.38 10.23 -1.07
C SER A 54 -3.76 10.96 -2.36
N CYS A 55 -4.13 10.21 -3.38
CA CYS A 55 -4.54 10.76 -4.67
C CYS A 55 -5.63 9.88 -5.29
N ASN A 56 -6.20 10.31 -6.42
CA ASN A 56 -7.10 9.49 -7.21
C ASN A 56 -6.79 9.77 -8.68
N ILE A 57 -5.77 9.08 -9.19
CA ILE A 57 -5.23 9.33 -10.53
C ILE A 57 -5.62 8.16 -11.42
N PRO A 58 -6.42 8.38 -12.47
CA PRO A 58 -6.73 7.34 -13.43
C PRO A 58 -5.46 6.95 -14.19
N GLY A 59 -5.30 5.66 -14.40
CA GLY A 59 -4.20 5.11 -15.15
C GLY A 59 -4.57 3.80 -15.79
N MET A 60 -3.65 3.29 -16.59
CA MET A 60 -3.81 2.03 -17.28
C MET A 60 -2.51 1.24 -17.17
N THR A 61 -2.63 -0.07 -17.04
CA THR A 61 -1.49 -0.98 -17.10
C THR A 61 -1.78 -2.11 -18.08
N MET A 62 -0.75 -2.86 -18.44
CA MET A 62 -0.87 -3.99 -19.35
C MET A 62 -0.49 -5.28 -18.62
N PHE A 63 -1.40 -6.25 -18.60
CA PHE A 63 -1.15 -7.58 -18.09
C PHE A 63 -1.25 -8.59 -19.24
N GLY A 64 -0.10 -9.15 -19.66
CA GLY A 64 -0.05 -9.98 -20.86
C GLY A 64 -0.36 -9.12 -22.10
N ASN A 65 -1.48 -9.41 -22.77
CA ASN A 65 -1.96 -8.65 -23.93
C ASN A 65 -3.23 -7.83 -23.63
N GLU A 66 -3.69 -7.79 -22.38
CA GLU A 66 -4.87 -7.00 -21.99
C GLU A 66 -4.46 -5.68 -21.33
N PHE A 67 -5.10 -4.60 -21.78
CA PHE A 67 -5.07 -3.32 -21.08
C PHE A 67 -6.09 -3.33 -19.96
N VAL A 68 -5.67 -2.84 -18.80
CA VAL A 68 -6.47 -2.83 -17.57
C VAL A 68 -6.43 -1.44 -16.98
N ASP A 69 -7.61 -0.86 -16.83
CA ASP A 69 -7.80 0.41 -16.13
C ASP A 69 -7.59 0.22 -14.64
N LEU A 70 -6.90 1.18 -14.04
CA LEU A 70 -6.65 1.25 -12.61
C LEU A 70 -6.79 2.68 -12.12
N SER A 71 -7.00 2.83 -10.82
CA SER A 71 -6.85 4.12 -10.16
C SER A 71 -5.74 4.05 -9.13
N VAL A 72 -4.80 4.98 -9.19
CA VAL A 72 -3.78 5.16 -8.15
C VAL A 72 -4.39 5.94 -6.99
N ILE A 73 -4.44 5.30 -5.82
CA ILE A 73 -5.06 5.84 -4.60
C ILE A 73 -4.06 6.50 -3.66
N ASP A 74 -2.77 6.15 -3.79
CA ASP A 74 -1.67 6.91 -3.21
C ASP A 74 -0.38 6.71 -3.98
N ILE A 75 0.52 7.68 -3.84
CA ILE A 75 1.81 7.69 -4.52
C ILE A 75 2.91 8.28 -3.63
N SER A 76 4.13 7.75 -3.75
CA SER A 76 5.36 8.32 -3.22
C SER A 76 6.45 8.25 -4.30
N PRO A 77 7.63 8.87 -4.08
CA PRO A 77 8.74 8.76 -5.03
C PRO A 77 9.26 7.33 -5.23
N GLU A 78 8.96 6.42 -4.30
CA GLU A 78 9.46 5.03 -4.28
C GLU A 78 8.43 4.03 -4.81
N GLY A 79 7.16 4.42 -4.93
CA GLY A 79 6.10 3.51 -5.35
C GLY A 79 4.69 4.09 -5.24
N CYS A 80 3.70 3.28 -5.56
CA CYS A 80 2.29 3.66 -5.46
C CYS A 80 1.41 2.50 -5.01
N ARG A 81 0.17 2.81 -4.67
CA ARG A 81 -0.91 1.83 -4.49
C ARG A 81 -1.99 2.10 -5.52
N ALA A 82 -2.39 1.07 -6.25
CA ALA A 82 -3.40 1.14 -7.30
C ALA A 82 -4.52 0.13 -7.07
N VAL A 83 -5.72 0.47 -7.52
CA VAL A 83 -6.93 -0.36 -7.41
C VAL A 83 -7.52 -0.58 -8.80
N ILE A 84 -7.87 -1.83 -9.09
CA ILE A 84 -8.54 -2.28 -10.30
C ILE A 84 -9.94 -2.75 -9.89
N MET A 85 -11.00 -2.10 -10.41
CA MET A 85 -12.40 -2.40 -10.05
C MET A 85 -13.06 -3.41 -11.00
N SER A 86 -12.67 -3.47 -12.28
CA SER A 86 -13.31 -4.37 -13.26
C SER A 86 -12.48 -5.64 -13.43
N VAL A 87 -12.57 -6.53 -12.44
CA VAL A 87 -11.71 -7.71 -12.39
C VAL A 87 -12.32 -8.87 -13.19
N LYS A 88 -11.71 -9.21 -14.33
CA LYS A 88 -11.98 -10.47 -15.03
C LYS A 88 -11.26 -11.62 -14.31
N GLU A 89 -11.85 -12.82 -14.27
CA GLU A 89 -11.19 -14.01 -13.71
C GLU A 89 -9.79 -14.25 -14.30
N ALA A 90 -9.61 -14.00 -15.60
CA ALA A 90 -8.33 -14.11 -16.28
C ALA A 90 -7.25 -13.17 -15.71
N LEU A 91 -7.61 -12.03 -15.12
CA LEU A 91 -6.65 -11.11 -14.51
C LEU A 91 -6.10 -11.64 -13.18
N TYR A 92 -6.86 -12.47 -12.46
CA TYR A 92 -6.40 -13.02 -11.18
C TYR A 92 -5.15 -13.90 -11.35
N SER A 93 -5.06 -14.67 -12.43
CA SER A 93 -3.90 -15.54 -12.67
C SER A 93 -2.67 -14.74 -13.16
N LEU A 94 -2.91 -13.64 -13.89
CA LEU A 94 -1.86 -12.79 -14.46
C LEU A 94 -1.22 -11.82 -13.46
N ILE A 95 -1.96 -11.39 -12.43
CA ILE A 95 -1.48 -10.46 -11.40
C ILE A 95 -0.86 -11.25 -10.24
N GLN A 96 0.47 -11.15 -10.13
CA GLN A 96 1.29 -11.87 -9.15
C GLN A 96 2.32 -10.96 -8.49
N VAL A 97 2.67 -11.27 -7.24
CA VAL A 97 3.77 -10.61 -6.53
C VAL A 97 5.06 -10.84 -7.31
N ASN A 98 5.97 -9.85 -7.28
CA ASN A 98 7.24 -9.81 -7.99
C ASN A 98 7.16 -9.64 -9.52
N LYS A 99 5.96 -9.54 -10.10
CA LYS A 99 5.81 -9.21 -11.52
C LYS A 99 6.18 -7.74 -11.76
N ILE A 100 6.92 -7.49 -12.84
CA ILE A 100 7.22 -6.14 -13.32
C ILE A 100 6.06 -5.67 -14.18
N ILE A 101 5.59 -4.46 -13.92
CA ILE A 101 4.51 -3.80 -14.65
C ILE A 101 4.91 -2.39 -15.02
N GLU A 102 4.26 -1.88 -16.06
CA GLU A 102 4.31 -0.47 -16.44
C GLU A 102 2.93 0.13 -16.20
N ILE A 103 2.87 1.21 -15.41
CA ILE A 103 1.65 1.97 -15.15
C ILE A 103 1.75 3.28 -15.92
N LYS A 104 0.81 3.52 -16.83
CA LYS A 104 0.65 4.80 -17.49
C LYS A 104 -0.38 5.62 -16.73
N LEU A 105 0.08 6.71 -16.11
CA LEU A 105 -0.78 7.67 -15.44
C LEU A 105 -1.23 8.75 -16.43
N GLN A 106 -2.49 9.11 -16.36
CA GLN A 106 -3.01 10.26 -17.08
C GLN A 106 -3.13 11.44 -16.12
N LEU A 107 -2.34 12.48 -16.36
CA LEU A 107 -2.32 13.65 -15.50
C LEU A 107 -3.56 14.52 -15.79
N PRO A 108 -4.36 14.92 -14.77
CA PRO A 108 -5.63 15.61 -14.99
C PRO A 108 -5.52 17.06 -15.51
N ARG A 109 -4.34 17.53 -15.94
CA ARG A 109 -4.12 18.94 -16.37
C ARG A 109 -3.17 19.10 -17.56
N THR A 110 -2.23 18.19 -17.72
CA THR A 110 -1.37 18.11 -18.90
C THR A 110 -1.79 16.82 -19.61
N ASN A 111 -2.10 16.86 -20.90
CA ASN A 111 -2.40 15.66 -21.70
C ASN A 111 -1.17 14.73 -21.85
N GLU A 112 -0.22 14.83 -20.92
CA GLU A 112 1.00 14.06 -20.82
C GLU A 112 0.69 12.76 -20.06
N SER A 113 0.99 11.64 -20.72
CA SER A 113 1.00 10.34 -20.08
C SER A 113 2.36 10.11 -19.42
N PHE A 114 2.37 9.77 -18.12
CA PHE A 114 3.59 9.42 -17.41
C PHE A 114 3.66 7.91 -17.19
N ALA A 115 4.66 7.25 -17.77
CA ALA A 115 4.86 5.81 -17.62
C ALA A 115 5.82 5.51 -16.46
N LEU A 116 5.35 4.71 -15.51
CA LEU A 116 6.07 4.28 -14.33
C LEU A 116 6.30 2.78 -14.39
N LYS A 117 7.55 2.36 -14.50
CA LYS A 117 7.92 0.94 -14.40
C LYS A 117 8.19 0.57 -12.95
N GLY A 118 7.62 -0.55 -12.51
CA GLY A 118 7.81 -1.02 -11.15
C GLY A 118 7.43 -2.47 -10.92
N LYS A 119 7.79 -2.98 -9.76
CA LYS A 119 7.56 -4.35 -9.32
C LYS A 119 6.42 -4.41 -8.31
N ILE A 120 5.49 -5.33 -8.52
CA ILE A 120 4.42 -5.60 -7.54
C ILE A 120 5.04 -6.20 -6.28
N ARG A 121 4.89 -5.53 -5.13
CA ARG A 121 5.40 -5.98 -3.83
C ARG A 121 4.32 -6.59 -2.95
N ASN A 122 3.08 -6.13 -3.08
CA ASN A 122 1.95 -6.71 -2.41
C ASN A 122 0.73 -6.67 -3.32
N LEU A 123 -0.21 -7.59 -3.07
CA LEU A 123 -1.50 -7.62 -3.73
C LEU A 123 -2.56 -8.07 -2.72
N SER A 124 -3.75 -7.49 -2.84
CA SER A 124 -4.95 -7.90 -2.14
C SER A 124 -6.05 -8.10 -3.18
N LYS A 125 -6.67 -9.27 -3.15
CA LYS A 125 -7.68 -9.72 -4.11
C LYS A 125 -8.98 -9.84 -3.34
N ASP A 126 -9.95 -8.99 -3.66
CA ASP A 126 -11.33 -9.09 -3.20
C ASP A 126 -12.21 -9.60 -4.34
N THR A 127 -13.50 -9.77 -4.10
CA THR A 127 -14.48 -10.23 -5.10
C THR A 127 -14.75 -9.17 -6.17
N ASP A 128 -14.68 -7.90 -5.78
CA ASP A 128 -15.03 -6.74 -6.62
C ASP A 128 -13.82 -5.90 -7.05
N ARG A 129 -12.63 -6.16 -6.49
CA ARG A 129 -11.45 -5.33 -6.76
C ARG A 129 -10.14 -6.07 -6.52
N ILE A 130 -9.10 -5.62 -7.22
CA ILE A 130 -7.71 -5.98 -6.91
C ILE A 130 -6.95 -4.71 -6.52
N THR A 131 -6.35 -4.74 -5.33
CA THR A 131 -5.41 -3.71 -4.89
C THR A 131 -3.98 -4.20 -5.07
N ILE A 132 -3.13 -3.41 -5.71
CA ILE A 132 -1.71 -3.71 -5.91
C ILE A 132 -0.84 -2.61 -5.30
N GLY A 133 0.20 -3.01 -4.59
CA GLY A 133 1.28 -2.14 -4.15
C GLY A 133 2.49 -2.32 -5.04
N VAL A 134 2.93 -1.24 -5.68
CA VAL A 134 3.98 -1.26 -6.71
C VAL A 134 5.15 -0.44 -6.22
N GLN A 135 6.34 -1.02 -6.26
CA GLN A 135 7.60 -0.32 -6.01
C GLN A 135 8.21 0.07 -7.35
N PHE A 136 8.57 1.33 -7.53
CA PHE A 136 9.20 1.78 -8.76
C PHE A 136 10.64 1.27 -8.87
N ASP A 137 11.03 0.88 -10.08
CA ASP A 137 12.43 0.61 -10.39
C ASP A 137 13.23 1.93 -10.40
N GLU A 138 14.56 1.85 -10.45
CA GLU A 138 15.41 3.04 -10.57
C GLU A 138 15.00 3.86 -11.80
N MET A 139 14.54 5.08 -11.54
CA MET A 139 14.11 6.04 -12.57
C MET A 139 15.26 6.97 -12.94
N ALA A 140 15.35 7.32 -14.22
CA ALA A 140 16.22 8.40 -14.67
C ALA A 140 15.92 9.70 -13.90
N GLY A 141 16.95 10.48 -13.60
CA GLY A 141 16.86 11.66 -12.72
C GLY A 141 15.78 12.66 -13.13
N GLU A 142 15.58 12.88 -14.42
CA GLU A 142 14.53 13.77 -14.95
C GLU A 142 13.11 13.25 -14.68
N ALA A 143 12.87 11.95 -14.86
CA ALA A 143 11.58 11.33 -14.59
C ALA A 143 11.25 11.39 -13.09
N ARG A 144 12.25 11.14 -12.23
CA ARG A 144 12.10 11.27 -10.78
C ARG A 144 11.82 12.70 -10.34
N ALA A 145 12.46 13.68 -10.96
CA ALA A 145 12.21 15.10 -10.70
C ALA A 145 10.78 15.50 -11.07
N LYS A 146 10.30 15.09 -12.25
CA LYS A 146 8.90 15.31 -12.68
C LYS A 146 7.89 14.67 -11.73
N LEU A 147 8.13 13.42 -11.33
CA LEU A 147 7.29 12.72 -10.36
C LEU A 147 7.26 13.45 -9.01
N THR A 148 8.42 13.89 -8.52
CA THR A 148 8.53 14.60 -7.23
C THR A 148 7.82 15.95 -7.28
N GLN A 149 7.97 16.69 -8.38
CA GLN A 149 7.25 17.94 -8.61
C GLN A 149 5.73 17.71 -8.62
N PHE A 150 5.27 16.68 -9.32
CA PHE A 150 3.86 16.31 -9.33
C PHE A 150 3.33 15.96 -7.93
N ILE A 151 4.08 15.14 -7.17
CA ILE A 151 3.71 14.78 -5.79
C ILE A 151 3.62 16.02 -4.90
N SER A 152 4.52 16.99 -5.06
CA SER A 152 4.48 18.24 -4.30
C SER A 152 3.26 19.11 -4.62
N ALA A 153 2.71 19.01 -5.84
CA ALA A 153 1.50 19.72 -6.25
C ALA A 153 0.20 19.06 -5.76
N LEU A 154 0.28 17.86 -5.18
CA LEU A 154 -0.85 17.17 -4.54
C LEU A 154 -1.00 17.52 -3.04
N LYS A 155 -0.08 18.31 -2.47
CA LYS A 155 -0.17 18.83 -1.09
C LYS A 155 -1.19 19.95 -0.95
#